data_AF-A0A2N3LPS6-F1
#
_entry.id   AF-A0A2N3LPS6-F1
#
_cell.length_a   1.000
_cell.length_b   1.000
_cell.length_c   1.000
_cell.angle_alpha   90.00
_cell.angle_beta   90.00
_cell.angle_gamma   90.00
#
_symmetry.space_group_name_H-M   'P 1'
#
loop_
_entity.id
_entity.type
_entity.pdbx_description
1 polymer ?
#
loop_
_entity_poly.entity_id
_entity_poly.type
_entity_poly.pdbx_seq_one_letter_code
_entity_poly.pdbx_strand_id
1 'polypeptide(L)' 'MVLFNKIALFFVLFYSAIILVNTYIGETERAQSNVIYLLMNGFAYIVSAMEVEKEKPLLEINNL' A
#
# COMPACT_ATOMS: atom_id res chain seq x y z
N MET A 1 10.35 8.64 -6.54
CA MET A 1 9.38 7.98 -7.46
C MET A 1 9.70 6.51 -7.75
N VAL A 2 10.89 6.15 -8.22
CA VAL A 2 11.21 4.75 -8.62
C VAL A 2 11.14 3.75 -7.45
N LEU A 3 11.64 4.12 -6.26
CA LEU A 3 11.60 3.26 -5.07
C LEU A 3 10.16 3.02 -4.59
N PHE A 4 9.35 4.07 -4.49
CA PHE A 4 7.95 3.98 -4.11
C PHE A 4 7.12 3.18 -5.09
N ASN A 5 7.35 3.32 -6.40
CA ASN A 5 6.70 2.47 -7.41
C ASN A 5 7.05 0.99 -7.22
N LYS A 6 8.31 0.67 -6.88
CA LYS A 6 8.71 -0.71 -6.57
C LYS A 6 8.01 -1.26 -5.32
N ILE A 7 7.88 -0.43 -4.28
CA ILE A 7 7.18 -0.80 -3.05
C ILE A 7 5.70 -1.05 -3.34
N ALA A 8 5.03 -0.14 -4.06
CA ALA A 8 3.63 -0.31 -4.45
C ALA A 8 3.40 -1.57 -5.28
N LEU A 9 4.28 -1.84 -6.26
CA LEU A 9 4.21 -3.05 -7.10
C LEU A 9 4.38 -4.34 -6.28
N PHE A 10 5.26 -4.32 -5.29
CA PHE A 10 5.44 -5.45 -4.37
C PHE A 10 4.16 -5.76 -3.59
N PHE A 11 3.49 -4.74 -3.04
CA PHE A 11 2.21 -4.91 -2.33
C PHE A 11 1.10 -5.44 -3.25
N VAL A 12 1.04 -4.99 -4.51
CA VAL A 12 0.08 -5.50 -5.50
C VAL A 12 0.29 -6.99 -5.75
N LEU A 13 1.53 -7.41 -6.03
CA LEU A 13 1.85 -8.82 -6.28
C LEU A 13 1.59 -9.70 -5.04
N PHE A 14 1.98 -9.22 -3.86
CA PHE A 14 1.75 -9.91 -2.60
C PHE A 14 0.25 -10.09 -2.31
N TYR A 15 -0.56 -9.07 -2.56
CA TYR A 15 -2.01 -9.14 -2.43
C TYR A 15 -2.64 -10.14 -3.40
N SER A 16 -2.23 -10.13 -4.67
CA SER A 16 -2.72 -11.08 -5.66
C SER A 16 -2.44 -12.52 -5.24
N ALA A 17 -1.25 -12.80 -4.70
CA ALA A 17 -0.91 -14.11 -4.18
C ALA A 17 -1.80 -14.52 -2.98
N ILE A 18 -2.04 -13.60 -2.05
CA ILE A 18 -2.91 -13.84 -0.89
C ILE A 18 -4.36 -14.10 -1.31
N ILE A 19 -4.92 -13.34 -2.25
CA ILE A 19 -6.28 -13.58 -2.75
C ILE A 19 -6.35 -14.98 -3.34
N LEU A 20 -5.42 -15.32 -4.25
CA LEU A 20 -5.40 -16.62 -4.90
C LEU A 20 -5.36 -17.76 -3.87
N VAL A 21 -4.47 -17.68 -2.87
CA VAL A 21 -4.39 -18.69 -1.81
C VAL A 21 -5.70 -18.79 -1.03
N ASN A 22 -6.30 -17.66 -0.64
CA ASN A 22 -7.56 -17.70 0.13
C ASN A 22 -8.79 -18.10 -0.69
N THR A 23 -8.82 -17.85 -2.01
CA THR A 23 -9.91 -18.30 -2.89
C THR A 23 -10.05 -19.82 -2.90
N TYR A 24 -8.97 -20.56 -2.64
CA TYR A 24 -8.99 -22.02 -2.60
C TYR A 24 -9.05 -22.61 -1.18
N ILE A 25 -9.00 -21.79 -0.13
CA ILE A 25 -9.07 -22.22 1.28
C ILE A 25 -10.40 -21.74 1.88
N GLY A 26 -11.43 -22.57 1.71
CA GLY A 26 -12.86 -22.23 1.84
C GLY A 26 -13.42 -21.84 3.21
N GLU A 27 -12.61 -21.53 4.23
CA GLU A 27 -13.11 -21.18 5.59
C GLU A 27 -12.29 -20.07 6.27
N THR A 28 -11.99 -18.99 5.55
CA THR A 28 -11.09 -17.94 6.06
C THR A 28 -11.65 -16.52 6.00
N GLU A 29 -12.97 -16.32 5.88
CA GLU A 29 -13.60 -15.00 5.72
C GLU A 29 -13.07 -13.93 6.68
N ARG A 30 -12.88 -14.28 7.96
CA ARG A 30 -12.33 -13.38 8.98
C ARG A 30 -10.85 -13.03 8.75
N ALA A 31 -10.04 -14.01 8.36
CA ALA A 31 -8.63 -13.80 8.03
C ALA A 31 -8.49 -13.00 6.73
N GLN A 32 -9.29 -13.30 5.70
CA GLN A 32 -9.40 -12.51 4.48
C GLN A 32 -9.76 -11.05 4.79
N SER A 33 -10.79 -10.82 5.63
CA SER A 33 -11.22 -9.47 5.99
C SER A 33 -10.12 -8.71 6.75
N ASN A 34 -9.48 -9.34 7.74
CA ASN A 34 -8.37 -8.72 8.48
C ASN A 34 -7.17 -8.38 7.59
N VAL A 35 -6.87 -9.23 6.60
CA VAL A 35 -5.80 -8.95 5.64
C VAL A 35 -6.17 -7.80 4.71
N ILE A 36 -7.42 -7.74 4.22
CA ILE A 36 -7.92 -6.60 3.45
C ILE A 36 -7.81 -5.31 4.26
N TYR A 37 -8.24 -5.31 5.53
CA TYR A 37 -8.14 -4.13 6.40
C TYR A 37 -6.70 -3.69 6.63
N LEU A 38 -5.79 -4.61 6.99
CA LEU A 38 -4.36 -4.31 7.17
C LEU A 38 -3.78 -3.66 5.89
N LEU A 39 -4.14 -4.20 4.73
CA LEU A 39 -3.62 -3.75 3.44
C LEU A 39 -4.19 -2.40 3.02
N MET A 40 -5.50 -2.14 3.22
CA MET A 40 -6.08 -0.83 2.92
C MET A 40 -5.47 0.27 3.80
N ASN A 41 -5.24 -0.03 5.08
CA ASN A 41 -4.55 0.90 5.99
C ASN A 41 -3.08 1.11 5.59
N GLY A 42 -2.36 0.05 5.22
CA GLY A 42 -0.97 0.15 4.74
C GLY A 42 -0.85 0.92 3.44
N PHE A 43 -1.78 0.72 2.50
CA PHE A 43 -1.82 1.45 1.24
C PHE A 43 -2.12 2.94 1.45
N ALA A 44 -3.10 3.27 2.28
CA ALA A 44 -3.41 4.65 2.63
C ALA A 44 -2.20 5.36 3.25
N TYR A 45 -1.48 4.69 4.15
CA TYR A 45 -0.26 5.23 4.75
C TYR A 45 0.83 5.52 3.71
N ILE A 46 1.08 4.60 2.77
CA ILE A 46 2.09 4.77 1.72
C ILE A 46 1.72 5.94 0.79
N VAL A 47 0.46 6.05 0.37
CA VAL A 47 -0.01 7.14 -0.49
C VAL A 47 0.12 8.48 0.22
N SER A 48 -0.33 8.59 1.47
CA SER A 48 -0.19 9.83 2.25
C SER A 48 1.27 10.21 2.49
N ALA A 49 2.15 9.24 2.79
CA ALA A 49 3.58 9.51 2.94
C ALA A 49 4.20 10.02 1.63
N MET A 50 3.78 9.47 0.49
CA MET A 50 4.20 9.92 -0.83
C MET A 50 3.73 11.34 -1.17
N GLU A 51 2.49 11.71 -0.80
CA GLU A 51 1.97 13.07 -0.98
C GLU A 51 2.78 14.08 -0.16
N VAL A 52 3.04 13.77 1.11
CA VAL A 52 3.85 14.61 2.02
C VAL A 52 5.28 14.79 1.51
N GLU A 53 5.92 13.73 0.99
CA GLU A 53 7.25 13.86 0.39
C GLU A 53 7.26 14.69 -0.90
N LYS A 54 6.16 14.73 -1.64
CA LYS A 54 6.01 15.53 -2.85
C LYS A 54 5.85 17.03 -2.54
N GLU A 55 5.31 17.37 -1.38
CA GLU A 55 5.11 18.75 -0.93
C GLU A 55 6.38 19.39 -0.33
N LYS A 56 7.28 18.60 0.26
CA LYS A 56 8.56 19.08 0.81
C LYS A 56 9.42 19.92 -0.15
N PRO A 57 9.69 19.49 -1.40
CA PRO A 57 10.49 20.30 -2.33
C PRO A 57 9.81 21.63 -2.75
N LEU A 58 8.48 21.72 -2.70
CA LEU A 58 7.75 22.97 -2.97
C LEU A 58 7.81 23.96 -1.80
N LEU A 59 7.84 23.45 -0.56
CA LEU A 59 7.98 24.27 0.65
C LEU A 59 9.40 24.80 0.84
N GLU A 60 10.45 24.07 0.43
CA GLU A 60 11.83 24.58 0.48
C GLU A 60 12.08 25.72 -0.51
N ILE A 61 11.45 25.71 -1.69
CA ILE A 61 11.58 26.77 -2.70
C ILE A 61 10.82 28.04 -2.30
N ASN A 62 9.66 27.91 -1.63
CA ASN A 62 8.86 29.06 -1.21
C ASN A 62 9.36 29.74 0.09
N ASN A 63 10.31 29.13 0.79
CA ASN A 63 10.91 29.65 2.03
C ASN A 63 12.33 30.24 1.81
N LEU A 64 12.77 30.35 0.56
CA LEU A 64 14.00 31.03 0.10
C LEU A 64 13.65 32.36 -0.59
#